data_AF-A0A815V479-F1
#
_entry.id   AF-A0A815V479-F1
#
_cell.length_a   1.000
_cell.length_b   1.000
_cell.length_c   1.000
_cell.angle_alpha   90.00
_cell.angle_beta   90.00
_cell.angle_gamma   90.00
#
_symmetry.space_group_name_H-M   'P 1'
#
loop_
_entity.id
_entity.type
_entity.pdbx_description
1 polymer ?
#
loop_
_entity_poly.entity_id
_entity_poly.type
_entity_poly.pdbx_seq_one_letter_code
_entity_poly.pdbx_strand_id
1 'polypeptide(L)'
;MPIMTKRELESYSKAGTIAQEVLSSIKTVFAYNGSKYEHSRYTKHLHKAKQTGIRKGMINGLLIGFFRFILYCIYAVGFYRGAQLVHQHKANIGDIFVIFFTIIIAIFSFGQATTNLQFFGEAIGAMKYLCQILDTSLTSVKSQQQKNDKETITAYDGLKLDQLKGDIEFDNVCFSYPRRSEMNVLSNLSFKIKFGDTVAIIGHNGCGK
;
A
#
# COMPACT_ATOMS: atom_id res chain seq x y z
N MET A 1 10.13 8.71 16.36
CA MET A 1 8.85 9.21 15.81
C MET A 1 7.90 8.11 15.29
N PRO A 2 8.33 7.10 14.48
CA PRO A 2 7.39 6.16 13.86
C PRO A 2 6.62 5.28 14.88
N ILE A 3 7.24 4.93 16.01
CA ILE A 3 6.62 4.12 17.06
C ILE A 3 5.44 4.85 17.74
N MET A 4 5.56 6.17 17.99
CA MET A 4 4.48 6.95 18.60
C MET A 4 3.35 7.22 17.61
N THR A 5 3.68 7.51 16.34
CA THR A 5 2.68 7.63 15.27
C THR A 5 1.93 6.31 15.07
N LYS A 6 2.61 5.16 15.12
CA LYS A 6 1.97 3.84 15.04
C LYS A 6 1.02 3.59 16.21
N ARG A 7 1.43 3.90 17.45
CA ARG A 7 0.56 3.77 18.64
C ARG A 7 -0.66 4.69 18.61
N GLU A 8 -0.50 5.90 18.09
CA GLU A 8 -1.61 6.84 17.88
C GLU A 8 -2.59 6.29 16.84
N LEU A 9 -2.08 5.84 15.69
CA LEU A 9 -2.89 5.24 14.62
C LEU A 9 -3.62 3.97 15.10
N GLU A 10 -2.96 3.10 15.86
CA GLU A 10 -3.58 1.91 16.47
C GLU A 10 -4.69 2.29 17.46
N SER A 11 -4.48 3.32 18.28
CA SER A 11 -5.47 3.80 19.24
C SER A 11 -6.69 4.42 18.53
N TYR A 12 -6.45 5.17 17.46
CA TYR A 12 -7.50 5.77 16.64
C TYR A 12 -8.25 4.72 15.81
N SER A 13 -7.54 3.73 15.27
CA SER A 13 -8.10 2.61 14.51
C SER A 13 -9.13 1.84 15.33
N LYS A 14 -8.88 1.60 16.63
CA LYS A 14 -9.87 0.97 17.52
C LYS A 14 -11.18 1.76 17.62
N ALA A 15 -11.11 3.08 17.74
CA ALA A 15 -12.30 3.92 17.74
C ALA A 15 -12.99 3.93 16.36
N GLY A 16 -12.21 3.93 15.28
CA GLY A 16 -12.70 3.82 13.90
C GLY A 16 -13.43 2.50 13.64
N THR A 17 -12.90 1.37 14.13
CA THR A 17 -13.56 0.05 14.02
C THR A 17 -14.91 0.04 14.71
N ILE A 18 -15.01 0.60 15.92
CA ILE A 18 -16.28 0.71 16.66
C ILE A 18 -17.27 1.58 15.88
N ALA A 19 -16.84 2.74 15.38
CA ALA A 19 -17.70 3.60 14.59
C ALA A 19 -18.19 2.90 13.31
N GLN A 20 -17.32 2.17 12.63
CA GLN A 20 -17.66 1.44 11.42
C GLN A 20 -18.65 0.29 11.71
N GLU A 21 -18.44 -0.46 12.79
CA GLU A 21 -19.36 -1.49 13.28
C GLU A 21 -20.77 -0.90 13.53
N VAL A 22 -20.83 0.20 14.29
CA VAL A 22 -22.09 0.86 14.67
C VAL A 22 -22.81 1.46 13.46
N LEU A 23 -22.10 2.12 12.55
CA LEU A 23 -22.69 2.73 11.35
C LEU A 23 -23.17 1.67 10.36
N SER A 24 -22.40 0.59 10.19
CA SER A 24 -22.78 -0.52 9.30
C SER A 24 -24.04 -1.24 9.79
N SER A 25 -24.22 -1.34 11.12
CA SER A 25 -25.34 -2.02 11.77
C SER A 25 -26.32 -1.05 12.47
N ILE A 26 -26.49 0.17 11.96
CA ILE A 26 -27.22 1.24 12.67
C ILE A 26 -28.67 0.85 13.00
N LYS A 27 -29.34 0.11 12.10
CA LYS A 27 -30.70 -0.40 12.32
C LYS A 27 -30.78 -1.33 13.52
N THR A 28 -29.77 -2.19 13.70
CA THR A 28 -29.66 -3.10 14.84
C THR A 28 -29.43 -2.33 16.13
N VAL A 29 -28.54 -1.33 16.12
CA VAL A 29 -28.27 -0.50 17.30
C VAL A 29 -29.52 0.23 17.76
N PHE A 30 -30.32 0.78 16.84
CA PHE A 30 -31.61 1.39 17.18
C PHE A 30 -32.64 0.38 17.67
N ALA A 31 -32.74 -0.80 17.04
CA ALA A 31 -33.67 -1.85 17.44
C ALA A 31 -33.45 -2.31 18.90
N TYR A 32 -32.20 -2.31 19.37
CA TYR A 32 -31.84 -2.66 20.75
C TYR A 32 -31.68 -1.43 21.68
N ASN A 33 -32.03 -0.22 21.22
CA ASN A 33 -31.85 1.04 21.95
C ASN A 33 -30.41 1.25 22.49
N GLY A 34 -29.41 0.76 21.74
CA GLY A 34 -28.01 0.69 22.14
C GLY A 34 -27.20 1.98 21.94
N SER A 35 -27.82 3.05 21.44
CA SER A 35 -27.11 4.28 21.02
C SER A 35 -26.27 4.90 22.15
N LYS A 36 -26.78 4.93 23.39
CA LYS A 36 -26.05 5.48 24.54
C LYS A 36 -24.83 4.62 24.92
N TYR A 37 -24.97 3.30 24.83
CA TYR A 37 -23.90 2.35 25.12
C TYR A 37 -22.77 2.48 24.10
N GLU A 38 -23.11 2.49 22.80
CA GLU A 38 -22.12 2.61 21.73
C GLU A 38 -21.44 3.99 21.71
N HIS A 39 -22.18 5.06 22.03
CA HIS A 39 -21.58 6.38 22.22
C HIS A 39 -20.53 6.37 23.35
N SER A 40 -20.86 5.81 24.51
CA SER A 40 -19.92 5.69 25.64
C SER A 40 -18.68 4.84 25.29
N ARG A 41 -18.90 3.71 24.61
CA ARG A 41 -17.83 2.83 24.11
C ARG A 41 -16.89 3.60 23.16
N TYR A 42 -17.43 4.34 22.20
CA TYR A 42 -16.65 5.18 21.29
C TYR A 42 -15.85 6.26 22.04
N THR A 43 -16.51 7.04 22.92
CA THR A 43 -15.86 8.11 23.69
C THR A 43 -14.71 7.60 24.57
N LYS A 44 -14.87 6.42 25.20
CA LYS A 44 -13.81 5.79 26.02
C LYS A 44 -12.55 5.50 25.20
N HIS A 45 -12.68 5.01 23.97
CA HIS A 45 -11.55 4.75 23.09
C HIS A 45 -10.95 6.06 22.54
N LEU A 46 -11.79 7.05 22.22
CA LEU A 46 -11.36 8.36 21.75
C LEU A 46 -10.54 9.11 22.80
N HIS A 47 -10.93 9.05 24.07
CA HIS A 47 -10.19 9.70 25.15
C HIS A 47 -8.78 9.13 25.34
N LYS A 48 -8.61 7.81 25.18
CA LYS A 48 -7.29 7.16 25.20
C LYS A 48 -6.41 7.60 24.02
N ALA A 49 -7.00 7.70 22.83
CA ALA A 49 -6.30 8.22 21.66
C ALA A 49 -5.87 9.68 21.87
N LYS A 50 -6.76 10.54 22.38
CA LYS A 50 -6.47 11.94 22.72
C LYS A 50 -5.28 12.08 23.67
N GLN A 51 -5.24 11.31 24.76
CA GLN A 51 -4.14 11.38 25.72
C GLN A 51 -2.79 10.98 25.10
N THR A 52 -2.80 9.98 24.22
CA THR A 52 -1.62 9.56 23.45
C THR A 52 -1.15 10.67 22.50
N GLY A 53 -2.08 11.31 21.79
CA GLY A 53 -1.81 12.45 20.92
C GLY A 53 -1.22 13.65 21.67
N ILE A 54 -1.76 14.00 22.83
CA ILE A 54 -1.23 15.09 23.68
C ILE A 54 0.21 14.79 24.11
N ARG A 55 0.49 13.58 24.59
CA ARG A 55 1.85 13.18 25.00
C ARG A 55 2.84 13.24 23.82
N LYS A 56 2.42 12.77 22.63
CA LYS A 56 3.21 12.88 21.40
C LYS A 56 3.47 14.34 21.05
N GLY A 57 2.44 15.19 21.12
CA GLY A 57 2.54 16.62 20.86
C GLY A 57 3.54 17.32 21.78
N MET A 58 3.49 17.03 23.09
CA MET A 58 4.45 17.57 24.07
C MET A 58 5.89 17.14 23.76
N ILE A 59 6.12 15.85 23.48
CA ILE A 59 7.46 15.34 23.16
C ILE A 59 7.98 15.98 21.88
N ASN A 60 7.14 16.09 20.84
CA ASN A 60 7.50 16.71 19.58
C ASN A 60 7.83 18.20 19.75
N GLY A 61 7.00 18.92 20.52
CA GLY A 61 7.23 20.33 20.84
C GLY A 61 8.56 20.55 21.58
N LEU A 62 8.86 19.71 22.58
CA LEU A 62 10.11 19.76 23.32
C LEU A 62 11.31 19.47 22.43
N LEU A 63 11.21 18.49 21.53
CA LEU A 63 12.28 18.16 20.59
C LEU A 63 12.57 19.30 19.61
N ILE A 64 11.51 19.88 19.02
CA ILE A 64 11.64 21.02 18.10
C ILE A 64 12.21 22.23 18.82
N GLY A 65 11.73 22.52 20.03
CA GLY A 65 12.24 23.61 20.86
C GLY A 65 13.72 23.44 21.20
N PHE A 66 14.12 22.24 21.64
CA PHE A 66 15.50 21.92 21.95
C PHE A 66 16.42 22.03 20.73
N PHE A 67 15.97 21.54 19.57
CA PHE A 67 16.73 21.65 18.32
C PHE A 67 16.93 23.11 17.90
N ARG A 68 15.88 23.95 18.00
CA ARG A 68 15.97 25.40 17.74
C ARG A 68 16.90 26.11 18.72
N PHE A 69 16.87 25.72 19.99
CA PHE A 69 17.78 26.27 21.00
C PHE A 69 19.25 25.98 20.64
N ILE A 70 19.58 24.74 20.31
CA ILE A 70 20.93 24.37 19.87
C ILE A 70 21.34 25.16 18.63
N LEU A 71 20.43 25.31 17.65
CA LEU A 71 20.69 26.09 16.44
C LEU A 71 21.08 27.53 16.75
N TYR A 72 20.33 28.20 17.63
CA TYR A 72 20.66 29.57 18.04
C TYR A 72 21.95 29.66 18.86
N CYS A 73 22.25 28.66 19.69
CA CYS A 73 23.54 28.58 20.39
C CYS A 73 24.72 28.47 19.41
N ILE A 74 24.60 27.65 18.36
CA ILE A 74 25.61 27.54 17.30
C ILE A 74 25.79 28.88 16.59
N TYR A 75 24.70 29.59 16.27
CA TYR A 75 24.77 30.92 15.67
C TYR A 75 25.46 31.92 16.59
N ALA A 76 25.09 31.96 17.87
CA ALA A 76 25.70 32.85 18.85
C ALA A 76 27.22 32.61 18.98
N VAL A 77 27.64 31.35 19.08
CA VAL A 77 29.07 30.99 19.16
C VAL A 77 29.79 31.33 17.86
N GLY A 78 29.18 31.06 16.71
CA GLY A 78 29.72 31.38 15.39
C GLY A 78 29.96 32.89 15.23
N PHE A 79 28.97 33.71 15.56
CA PHE A 79 29.10 35.18 15.51
C PHE A 79 30.07 35.72 16.55
N TYR A 80 30.09 35.16 17.77
CA TYR A 80 31.06 35.57 18.80
C TYR A 80 32.50 35.34 18.35
N ARG A 81 32.80 34.16 17.79
CA ARG A 81 34.12 33.86 17.22
C ARG A 81 34.42 34.67 15.97
N GLY A 82 33.43 34.88 15.11
CA GLY A 82 33.54 35.78 13.96
C GLY A 82 33.94 37.20 14.39
N ALA A 83 33.25 37.77 15.38
CA ALA A 83 33.55 39.09 15.91
C ALA A 83 34.98 39.19 16.47
N GLN A 84 35.46 38.16 17.18
CA GLN A 84 36.85 38.11 17.65
C GLN A 84 37.87 38.11 16.50
N LEU A 85 37.59 37.43 15.38
CA LEU A 85 38.47 37.40 14.21
C LEU A 85 38.54 38.76 13.49
N VAL A 86 37.41 39.47 13.41
CA VAL A 86 37.37 40.85 12.88
C VAL A 86 38.18 41.79 13.78
N HIS A 87 38.01 41.67 15.09
CA HIS A 87 38.75 42.50 16.05
C HIS A 87 40.28 42.28 15.96
N GLN A 88 40.72 41.06 15.65
CA GLN A 88 42.14 40.74 15.42
C GLN A 88 42.63 41.09 14.00
N HIS A 89 41.81 41.75 13.17
CA HIS A 89 42.10 42.07 11.76
C HIS A 89 42.45 40.85 10.89
N LYS A 90 41.98 39.66 11.26
CA LYS A 90 42.24 38.40 10.53
C LYS A 90 41.17 38.06 9.50
N ALA A 91 40.00 38.71 9.56
CA ALA A 91 38.90 38.50 8.63
C ALA A 91 38.07 39.78 8.47
N ASN A 92 37.45 39.97 7.31
CA ASN A 92 36.48 41.03 7.10
C ASN A 92 35.09 40.59 7.59
N ILE A 93 34.26 41.56 8.00
CA ILE A 93 32.88 41.30 8.42
C ILE A 93 32.07 40.65 7.27
N GLY A 94 32.32 41.06 6.02
CA GLY A 94 31.66 40.52 4.84
C GLY A 94 31.92 39.02 4.65
N ASP A 95 33.18 38.60 4.79
CA ASP A 95 33.58 37.19 4.62
C ASP A 95 32.90 36.28 5.65
N ILE A 96 32.73 36.76 6.88
CA ILE A 96 32.04 36.01 7.95
C ILE A 96 30.57 35.79 7.60
N PHE A 97 29.87 36.82 7.10
CA PHE A 97 28.49 36.67 6.66
C PHE A 97 28.35 35.73 5.47
N VAL A 98 29.27 35.81 4.49
CA VAL A 98 29.30 34.90 3.34
C VAL A 98 29.44 33.45 3.82
N ILE A 99 30.45 33.15 4.65
CA ILE A 99 30.68 31.80 5.19
C ILE A 99 29.46 31.31 5.98
N PHE A 100 28.87 32.17 6.83
CA PHE A 100 27.71 31.84 7.64
C PHE A 100 26.51 31.43 6.78
N PHE A 101 26.15 32.25 5.79
CA PHE A 101 25.02 31.94 4.91
C PHE A 101 25.30 30.73 4.01
N THR A 102 26.52 30.55 3.51
CA THR A 102 26.89 29.37 2.73
C THR A 102 26.71 28.08 3.53
N ILE A 103 27.16 28.03 4.78
CA ILE A 103 27.00 26.85 5.64
C ILE A 103 25.52 26.57 5.91
N ILE A 104 24.72 27.60 6.19
CA ILE A 104 23.27 27.45 6.40
C ILE A 104 22.61 26.85 5.15
N ILE A 105 22.85 27.46 3.99
CA ILE A 105 22.27 27.00 2.72
C ILE A 105 22.69 25.56 2.43
N ALA A 106 23.95 25.19 2.68
CA ALA A 106 24.45 23.83 2.50
C ALA A 106 23.72 22.82 3.41
N ILE A 107 23.54 23.13 4.71
CA ILE A 107 22.83 22.26 5.66
C ILE A 107 21.37 22.08 5.25
N PHE A 108 20.69 23.16 4.87
CA PHE A 108 19.30 23.08 4.40
C PHE A 108 19.19 22.26 3.10
N SER A 109 20.10 22.47 2.16
CA SER A 109 20.14 21.73 0.89
C SER A 109 20.34 20.22 1.13
N PHE A 110 21.24 19.86 2.05
CA PHE A 110 21.47 18.47 2.44
C PHE A 110 20.25 17.83 3.12
N GLY A 111 19.57 18.60 3.99
CA GLY A 111 18.31 18.17 4.59
C GLY A 111 17.25 17.83 3.54
N GLN A 112 17.09 18.67 2.53
CA GLN A 112 16.14 18.44 1.43
C GLN A 112 16.54 17.27 0.52
N ALA A 113 17.83 17.06 0.30
CA ALA A 113 18.33 15.92 -0.48
C ALA A 113 17.94 14.57 0.16
N THR A 114 17.84 14.51 1.49
CA THR A 114 17.40 13.30 2.22
C THR A 114 15.96 12.93 1.88
N THR A 115 15.07 13.91 1.68
CA THR A 115 13.68 13.67 1.27
C THR A 115 13.60 13.03 -0.13
N ASN A 116 14.50 13.40 -1.04
CA ASN A 116 14.55 12.83 -2.38
C ASN A 116 14.91 11.34 -2.37
N LEU A 117 15.77 10.89 -1.44
CA LEU A 117 16.12 9.48 -1.30
C LEU A 117 14.92 8.60 -0.90
N GLN A 118 13.97 9.14 -0.14
CA GLN A 118 12.77 8.40 0.25
C GLN A 118 11.90 8.06 -0.98
N PHE A 119 11.75 8.99 -1.93
CA PHE A 119 11.00 8.75 -3.16
C PHE A 119 11.61 7.64 -4.02
N PHE A 120 12.94 7.54 -4.06
CA PHE A 120 13.59 6.42 -4.75
C PHE A 120 13.24 5.07 -4.11
N GLY A 121 13.20 4.99 -2.78
CA GLY A 121 12.79 3.77 -2.08
C GLY A 121 11.34 3.36 -2.40
N GLU A 122 10.42 4.33 -2.42
CA GLU A 122 9.02 4.09 -2.79
C GLU A 122 8.87 3.67 -4.26
N ALA A 123 9.61 4.32 -5.16
CA ALA A 123 9.63 3.98 -6.58
C ALA A 123 10.15 2.56 -6.84
N ILE A 124 11.21 2.13 -6.14
CA ILE A 124 11.72 0.75 -6.21
C ILE A 124 10.66 -0.26 -5.72
N GLY A 125 9.94 0.07 -4.65
CA GLY A 125 8.84 -0.75 -4.15
C GLY A 125 7.71 -0.92 -5.17
N ALA A 126 7.28 0.18 -5.82
CA ALA A 126 6.27 0.15 -6.86
C ALA A 126 6.74 -0.60 -8.12
N MET A 127 7.99 -0.39 -8.53
CA MET A 127 8.60 -1.07 -9.66
C MET A 127 8.63 -2.59 -9.46
N LYS A 128 8.94 -3.06 -8.25
CA LYS A 128 8.92 -4.50 -7.93
C LYS A 128 7.55 -5.14 -8.18
N TYR A 129 6.47 -4.44 -7.83
CA TYR A 129 5.11 -4.89 -8.10
C TYR A 129 4.80 -4.92 -9.60
N LEU A 130 5.21 -3.89 -10.33
CA LEU A 130 5.05 -3.84 -11.79
C LEU A 130 5.85 -4.96 -12.49
N CYS A 131 7.10 -5.18 -12.11
CA CYS A 131 7.91 -6.29 -12.60
C CYS A 131 7.25 -7.63 -12.30
N GLN A 132 6.69 -7.83 -11.10
CA GLN A 132 5.97 -9.07 -10.79
C GLN A 132 4.76 -9.30 -11.70
N ILE A 133 3.98 -8.26 -12.02
CA ILE A 133 2.86 -8.37 -12.95
C ILE A 133 3.35 -8.67 -14.37
N LEU A 134 4.37 -7.95 -14.83
CA LEU A 134 4.97 -8.15 -16.16
C LEU A 134 5.56 -9.56 -16.29
N ASP A 135 6.32 -10.03 -15.31
CA ASP A 135 6.89 -11.38 -15.28
C ASP A 135 5.81 -12.46 -15.21
N THR A 136 4.72 -12.23 -14.46
CA THR A 136 3.58 -13.15 -14.42
C THR A 136 2.88 -13.22 -15.78
N SER A 137 2.66 -12.09 -16.44
CA SER A 137 2.07 -12.05 -17.79
C SER A 137 2.96 -12.75 -18.82
N LEU A 138 4.28 -12.62 -18.70
CA LEU A 138 5.24 -13.33 -19.52
C LEU A 138 5.34 -14.80 -19.17
N THR A 139 5.04 -15.23 -17.93
CA THR A 139 5.05 -16.64 -17.55
C THR A 139 3.78 -17.35 -18.04
N SER A 140 2.61 -16.72 -18.01
CA SER A 140 1.42 -17.26 -18.70
C SER A 140 1.63 -17.40 -20.21
N VAL A 141 2.47 -16.55 -20.82
CA VAL A 141 2.86 -16.65 -22.23
C VAL A 141 4.03 -17.65 -22.44
N LYS A 142 4.97 -17.77 -21.49
CA LYS A 142 6.16 -18.65 -21.58
C LYS A 142 5.93 -20.08 -21.11
N SER A 143 4.93 -20.36 -20.25
CA SER A 143 4.50 -21.73 -19.96
C SER A 143 3.90 -22.42 -21.20
N GLN A 144 3.58 -21.66 -22.25
CA GLN A 144 3.32 -22.19 -23.60
C GLN A 144 4.58 -22.31 -24.47
N GLN A 145 5.71 -21.66 -24.13
CA GLN A 145 6.93 -21.63 -24.95
C GLN A 145 8.01 -22.64 -24.53
N GLN A 146 7.95 -23.28 -23.35
CA GLN A 146 9.04 -24.15 -22.87
C GLN A 146 8.93 -25.62 -23.31
N LYS A 147 8.26 -25.86 -24.44
CA LYS A 147 8.44 -27.07 -25.25
C LYS A 147 8.57 -26.59 -26.69
N ASN A 148 9.72 -26.88 -27.30
CA ASN A 148 10.06 -26.74 -28.72
C ASN A 148 10.97 -25.55 -29.02
N ASP A 149 12.26 -25.88 -29.11
CA ASP A 149 13.23 -25.17 -29.92
C ASP A 149 12.68 -24.97 -31.35
N LYS A 150 12.91 -23.76 -31.88
CA LYS A 150 12.77 -23.39 -33.29
C LYS A 150 11.38 -23.54 -33.89
N GLU A 151 10.58 -22.49 -33.77
CA GLU A 151 10.00 -21.72 -34.89
C GLU A 151 9.02 -20.71 -34.30
N THR A 152 8.74 -19.65 -35.07
CA THR A 152 7.97 -18.47 -34.70
C THR A 152 6.56 -18.82 -34.18
N ILE A 153 6.40 -19.02 -32.87
CA ILE A 153 5.10 -19.20 -32.21
C ILE A 153 4.40 -17.84 -32.11
N THR A 154 3.72 -17.44 -33.18
CA THR A 154 2.57 -16.54 -33.05
C THR A 154 1.48 -17.26 -32.23
N ALA A 155 0.63 -16.53 -31.52
CA ALA A 155 -0.36 -17.01 -30.54
C ALA A 155 -1.49 -17.94 -31.08
N TYR A 156 -1.20 -18.74 -32.11
CA TYR A 156 -2.11 -19.59 -32.86
C TYR A 156 -1.54 -21.02 -32.99
N ASP A 157 -1.05 -21.61 -31.90
CA ASP A 157 -0.69 -23.05 -31.85
C ASP A 157 -1.95 -23.95 -31.72
N GLY A 158 -3.11 -23.41 -32.10
CA GLY A 158 -4.36 -24.14 -32.22
C GLY A 158 -4.51 -24.65 -33.65
N LEU A 159 -4.91 -25.91 -33.79
CA LEU A 159 -5.20 -26.51 -35.08
C LEU A 159 -6.35 -25.73 -35.74
N LYS A 160 -6.05 -25.03 -36.84
CA LYS A 160 -7.06 -24.29 -37.59
C LYS A 160 -7.83 -25.27 -38.46
N LEU A 161 -9.07 -25.57 -38.08
CA LEU A 161 -9.95 -26.45 -38.83
C LEU A 161 -10.51 -25.72 -40.05
N ASP A 162 -10.35 -26.29 -41.25
CA ASP A 162 -10.91 -25.74 -42.49
C ASP A 162 -12.45 -25.82 -42.52
N GLN A 163 -13.02 -26.82 -41.85
CA GLN A 163 -14.46 -26.99 -41.67
C GLN A 163 -14.78 -27.47 -40.25
N LEU A 164 -15.63 -26.72 -39.54
CA LEU A 164 -16.11 -27.07 -38.20
C LEU A 164 -17.47 -27.78 -38.31
N LYS A 165 -17.53 -29.06 -37.92
CA LYS A 165 -18.79 -29.82 -37.86
C LYS A 165 -19.73 -29.35 -36.75
N GLY A 166 -19.20 -28.88 -35.61
CA GLY A 166 -19.99 -28.35 -34.50
C GLY A 166 -20.50 -29.38 -33.48
N ASP A 167 -20.01 -30.63 -33.51
CA ASP A 167 -20.26 -31.61 -32.44
C ASP A 167 -19.44 -31.25 -31.19
N ILE A 168 -20.06 -31.27 -30.00
CA ILE A 168 -19.43 -30.92 -28.72
C ILE A 168 -19.47 -32.15 -27.80
N GLU A 169 -18.34 -32.51 -27.22
CA GLU A 169 -18.22 -33.61 -26.26
C GLU A 169 -17.54 -33.14 -24.98
N PHE A 170 -18.19 -33.41 -23.84
CA PHE A 170 -17.59 -33.37 -22.51
C PHE A 170 -17.27 -34.81 -22.11
N ASP A 171 -16.03 -35.07 -21.72
CA ASP A 171 -15.58 -36.39 -21.27
C ASP A 171 -14.91 -36.27 -19.89
N ASN A 172 -15.56 -36.84 -18.88
CA ASN A 172 -15.11 -36.96 -17.48
C ASN A 172 -14.60 -35.63 -16.90
N VAL A 173 -15.31 -34.53 -17.20
CA VAL A 173 -14.86 -33.18 -16.84
C VAL A 173 -15.05 -32.93 -15.35
N CYS A 174 -13.95 -32.56 -14.68
CA CYS A 174 -13.92 -32.09 -13.30
C CYS A 174 -13.49 -30.62 -13.28
N PHE A 175 -14.22 -29.77 -12.55
CA PHE A 175 -13.91 -28.35 -12.47
C PHE A 175 -14.18 -27.78 -11.08
N SER A 176 -13.25 -26.95 -10.61
CA SER A 176 -13.39 -26.14 -9.42
C SER A 176 -12.88 -24.72 -9.70
N TYR A 177 -13.53 -23.72 -9.10
CA TYR A 177 -13.05 -22.34 -9.20
C TYR A 177 -11.75 -22.18 -8.39
N PRO A 178 -10.72 -21.49 -8.92
CA PRO A 178 -9.45 -21.31 -8.20
C PRO A 178 -9.59 -20.66 -6.81
N ARG A 179 -10.59 -19.78 -6.62
CA ARG A 179 -10.87 -19.16 -5.32
C ARG A 179 -11.63 -20.06 -4.34
N ARG A 180 -12.11 -21.22 -4.78
CA ARG A 180 -12.89 -22.20 -4.01
C ARG A 180 -12.46 -23.63 -4.39
N SER A 181 -11.15 -23.88 -4.36
CA SER A 181 -10.54 -25.18 -4.70
C SER A 181 -11.08 -26.35 -3.88
N GLU A 182 -11.57 -26.09 -2.67
CA GLU A 182 -12.15 -27.09 -1.76
C GLU A 182 -13.48 -27.69 -2.27
N MET A 183 -14.14 -27.04 -3.24
CA MET A 183 -15.43 -27.48 -3.76
C MET A 183 -15.36 -27.70 -5.27
N ASN A 184 -15.54 -28.95 -5.70
CA ASN A 184 -15.72 -29.27 -7.11
C ASN A 184 -17.14 -28.87 -7.53
N VAL A 185 -17.22 -27.99 -8.53
CA VAL A 185 -18.48 -27.54 -9.14
C VAL A 185 -18.97 -28.56 -10.16
N LEU A 186 -18.06 -29.10 -10.97
CA LEU A 186 -18.32 -30.23 -11.86
C LEU A 186 -17.49 -31.42 -11.40
N SER A 187 -18.11 -32.59 -11.32
CA SER A 187 -17.46 -33.84 -10.92
C SER A 187 -17.81 -34.92 -11.93
N ASN A 188 -16.84 -35.33 -12.75
CA ASN A 188 -16.95 -36.41 -13.72
C ASN A 188 -18.12 -36.24 -14.72
N LEU A 189 -18.26 -35.05 -15.30
CA LEU A 189 -19.35 -34.73 -16.24
C LEU A 189 -19.02 -35.24 -17.65
N SER A 190 -19.88 -36.11 -18.19
CA SER A 190 -19.72 -36.69 -19.54
C SER A 190 -21.02 -36.64 -20.33
N PHE A 191 -21.04 -35.92 -21.46
CA PHE A 191 -22.17 -35.90 -22.40
C PHE A 191 -21.73 -35.41 -23.80
N LYS A 192 -22.54 -35.72 -24.82
CA LYS A 192 -22.30 -35.31 -26.21
C LYS A 192 -23.49 -34.52 -26.74
N ILE A 193 -23.21 -33.46 -27.49
CA ILE A 193 -24.19 -32.65 -28.23
C ILE A 193 -23.83 -32.75 -29.70
N LYS A 194 -24.77 -33.19 -30.54
CA LYS A 194 -24.54 -33.26 -31.99
C LYS A 194 -24.87 -31.93 -32.66
N PHE A 195 -24.27 -31.71 -33.81
CA PHE A 195 -24.59 -30.58 -34.65
C PHE A 195 -26.09 -30.53 -34.99
N GLY A 196 -26.72 -29.39 -34.69
CA GLY A 196 -28.16 -29.16 -34.90
C GLY A 196 -29.05 -29.48 -33.69
N ASP A 197 -28.52 -30.11 -32.64
CA ASP A 197 -29.29 -30.39 -31.42
C ASP A 197 -29.50 -29.13 -30.59
N THR A 198 -30.69 -28.98 -30.02
CA THR A 198 -30.97 -27.98 -28.98
C THR A 198 -31.04 -28.68 -27.63
N VAL A 199 -30.06 -28.41 -26.76
CA VAL A 199 -29.95 -29.04 -25.44
C VAL A 199 -30.29 -28.03 -24.35
N ALA A 200 -31.13 -28.44 -23.39
CA ALA A 200 -31.45 -27.67 -22.20
C ALA A 200 -30.72 -28.24 -20.98
N ILE A 201 -30.00 -27.38 -20.25
CA ILE A 201 -29.30 -27.74 -19.01
C ILE A 201 -30.16 -27.27 -17.82
N ILE A 202 -30.67 -28.22 -17.02
CA ILE A 202 -31.61 -27.98 -15.91
C ILE A 202 -31.08 -28.66 -14.62
N GLY A 203 -31.40 -28.09 -13.45
CA GLY A 203 -30.74 -28.40 -12.17
C GLY A 203 -31.00 -27.35 -11.09
N HIS A 204 -30.41 -27.50 -9.92
CA HIS A 204 -30.61 -26.58 -8.80
C HIS A 204 -29.59 -25.42 -8.79
N ASN A 205 -29.82 -24.40 -7.95
CA ASN A 205 -28.84 -23.31 -7.80
C ASN A 205 -27.51 -23.86 -7.27
N GLY A 206 -26.41 -23.47 -7.90
CA GLY A 206 -25.05 -23.85 -7.50
C GLY A 206 -24.53 -25.18 -8.04
N CYS A 207 -25.28 -25.91 -8.89
CA CYS A 207 -24.82 -27.19 -9.45
C CYS A 207 -23.98 -27.07 -10.73
N GLY A 208 -23.56 -25.86 -11.12
CA GLY A 208 -22.63 -25.67 -12.23
C GLY A 208 -23.22 -25.77 -13.64
N LYS A 209 -24.53 -25.54 -13.77
CA LYS A 209 -25.19 -25.42 -15.09
C LYS A 209 -24.73 -24.22 -15.87
#